data_AF-A0A554LUJ0-F1
#
_entry.id   AF-A0A554LUJ0-F1
#
_cell.length_a   1.000
_cell.length_b   1.000
_cell.length_c   1.000
_cell.angle_alpha   90.00
_cell.angle_beta   90.00
_cell.angle_gamma   90.00
#
_symmetry.space_group_name_H-M   'P 1'
#
loop_
_entity.id
_entity.type
_entity.pdbx_description
1 polymer ?
#
loop_
_entity_poly.entity_id
_entity_poly.type
_entity_poly.pdbx_seq_one_letter_code
_entity_poly.pdbx_strand_id
1 'polypeptide(L)'
;MSTTVPIIKQIIGGPSDFGIGWIIILISSVIAILVAFATFSKWLYEKIQKKRRFLKTLSLLTIGTNIDYFKTLLGNPVFINKVGNYDEFIFVNPYFYVQAIVNSQGKIVLFSITTRNKRFNPILNIGGGDFSVKLGKTTFSKLMKEPEKVFKRGGDHGGFDFYSEVYYFGNPGHYLNYAFSINENVYDAFSYVPLSFLENTPDNPDEIKKFRNENIINTYTVIGSLEEKEIEENGIEFGPMRSQIRTLN
;
A
#
# COMPACT_ATOMS: atom_id res chain seq x y z
N MET A 1 -48.75 -52.25 -51.17
CA MET A 1 -47.37 -52.14 -51.71
C MET A 1 -47.21 -50.69 -52.19
N SER A 2 -46.56 -49.85 -51.38
CA SER A 2 -45.15 -49.46 -51.49
C SER A 2 -44.95 -48.50 -52.67
N THR A 3 -44.74 -47.20 -52.46
CA THR A 3 -43.44 -46.70 -52.01
C THR A 3 -43.56 -45.24 -51.56
N THR A 4 -43.31 -45.00 -50.27
CA THR A 4 -42.90 -43.71 -49.71
C THR A 4 -41.38 -43.64 -49.66
N VAL A 5 -40.81 -42.44 -49.91
CA VAL A 5 -39.41 -42.00 -49.68
C VAL A 5 -38.44 -42.35 -50.85
N PRO A 6 -37.78 -41.33 -51.49
CA PRO A 6 -36.90 -40.39 -50.79
C PRO A 6 -36.98 -38.93 -51.26
N ILE A 7 -37.70 -38.11 -50.51
CA ILE A 7 -37.48 -36.64 -50.46
C ILE A 7 -36.38 -36.30 -49.44
N ILE A 8 -35.90 -37.27 -48.65
CA ILE A 8 -34.82 -37.09 -47.65
C ILE A 8 -33.44 -37.27 -48.29
N LYS A 9 -33.17 -36.63 -49.43
CA LYS A 9 -31.82 -36.61 -50.02
C LYS A 9 -31.41 -35.24 -50.54
N GLN A 10 -31.94 -34.18 -49.92
CA GLN A 10 -31.57 -32.80 -50.23
C GLN A 10 -31.41 -31.95 -48.97
N ILE A 11 -30.92 -32.55 -47.87
CA ILE A 11 -30.49 -31.82 -46.65
C ILE A 11 -29.10 -32.34 -46.19
N ILE A 12 -28.30 -32.83 -47.13
CA ILE A 12 -26.87 -33.03 -46.88
C ILE A 12 -26.19 -32.22 -47.97
N GLY A 13 -25.72 -31.05 -47.55
CA GLY A 13 -25.09 -30.06 -48.40
C GLY A 13 -23.96 -30.64 -49.24
N GLY A 14 -23.76 -30.06 -50.42
CA GLY A 14 -22.70 -30.46 -51.33
C GLY A 14 -21.31 -30.23 -50.71
N PRO A 15 -20.22 -30.69 -51.35
CA PRO A 15 -18.86 -30.50 -50.86
C PRO A 15 -18.48 -29.02 -50.58
N SER A 16 -19.23 -28.06 -51.11
CA SER A 16 -19.11 -26.62 -50.79
C SER A 16 -19.63 -26.24 -49.40
N ASP A 17 -20.62 -26.95 -48.86
CA ASP A 17 -21.30 -26.61 -47.60
C ASP A 17 -20.48 -27.03 -46.38
N PHE A 18 -19.59 -28.02 -46.55
CA PHE A 18 -18.62 -28.43 -45.53
C PHE A 18 -17.60 -27.31 -45.27
N GLY A 19 -17.17 -26.57 -46.29
CA GLY A 19 -16.23 -25.46 -46.17
C GLY A 19 -16.81 -24.24 -45.45
N ILE A 20 -18.08 -23.94 -45.70
CA ILE A 20 -18.78 -22.78 -45.10
C ILE A 20 -18.92 -22.95 -43.58
N GLY A 21 -19.23 -24.16 -43.10
CA GLY A 21 -19.34 -24.45 -41.66
C GLY A 21 -18.02 -24.21 -40.90
N TRP A 22 -16.90 -24.66 -41.45
CA TRP A 22 -15.58 -24.41 -40.87
C TRP A 22 -15.20 -22.93 -40.86
N ILE A 23 -15.53 -22.19 -41.92
CA ILE A 23 -15.30 -20.74 -41.98
C ILE A 23 -16.09 -20.03 -40.87
N ILE A 24 -17.36 -20.37 -40.64
CA ILE A 24 -18.17 -19.77 -39.58
C ILE A 24 -17.59 -20.07 -38.19
N ILE A 25 -17.15 -21.30 -37.94
CA ILE A 25 -16.52 -21.69 -36.67
C ILE A 25 -15.21 -20.93 -36.45
N LEU A 26 -14.39 -20.78 -37.48
CA LEU A 26 -13.13 -20.05 -37.42
C LEU A 26 -13.37 -18.55 -37.15
N ILE A 27 -14.30 -17.93 -37.86
CA ILE A 27 -14.68 -16.53 -37.64
C ILE A 27 -15.21 -16.34 -36.21
N SER A 28 -16.10 -17.21 -35.74
CA SER A 28 -16.66 -17.13 -34.39
C SER A 28 -15.58 -17.28 -33.31
N SER A 29 -14.61 -18.17 -33.52
CA SER A 29 -13.47 -18.36 -32.62
C SER A 29 -12.56 -17.14 -32.59
N VAL A 30 -12.28 -16.54 -33.74
CA VAL A 30 -11.51 -15.28 -33.83
C VAL A 30 -12.22 -14.15 -33.09
N ILE A 31 -13.53 -14.00 -33.29
CA ILE A 31 -14.33 -12.99 -32.58
C ILE A 31 -14.27 -13.22 -31.06
N ALA A 32 -14.45 -14.46 -30.59
CA ALA A 32 -14.39 -14.78 -29.17
C ALA A 32 -13.01 -14.45 -28.56
N ILE A 33 -11.92 -14.75 -29.27
CA ILE A 33 -10.55 -14.40 -28.86
C ILE A 33 -10.38 -12.89 -28.79
N LEU A 34 -10.87 -12.14 -29.78
CA LEU A 34 -10.78 -10.68 -29.81
C LEU A 34 -11.57 -10.04 -28.65
N VAL A 35 -12.77 -10.53 -28.35
CA VAL A 35 -13.59 -10.06 -27.22
C VAL A 35 -12.91 -10.37 -25.87
N ALA A 36 -12.36 -11.57 -25.72
CA ALA A 36 -11.61 -11.95 -24.51
C ALA A 36 -10.37 -11.05 -24.33
N PHE A 37 -9.63 -10.81 -25.40
CA PHE A 37 -8.46 -9.94 -25.38
C PHE A 37 -8.81 -8.48 -25.07
N ALA A 38 -9.89 -7.95 -25.64
CA ALA A 38 -10.37 -6.60 -25.35
C ALA A 38 -10.79 -6.44 -23.88
N THR A 39 -11.51 -7.44 -23.34
CA THR A 39 -11.96 -7.46 -21.94
C THR A 39 -10.76 -7.50 -20.99
N PHE A 40 -9.79 -8.36 -21.28
CA PHE A 40 -8.54 -8.46 -20.50
C PHE A 40 -7.72 -7.18 -20.56
N SER A 41 -7.59 -6.58 -21.74
CA SER A 41 -6.87 -5.32 -21.95
C SER A 41 -7.53 -4.16 -21.20
N LYS A 42 -8.86 -4.08 -21.22
CA LYS A 42 -9.63 -3.09 -20.45
C LYS A 42 -9.40 -3.26 -18.95
N TRP A 43 -9.49 -4.49 -18.44
CA TRP A 43 -9.22 -4.78 -17.03
C TRP A 43 -7.79 -4.40 -16.62
N LEU A 44 -6.79 -4.73 -17.43
CA LEU A 44 -5.40 -4.34 -17.20
C LEU A 44 -5.24 -2.81 -17.16
N TYR A 45 -5.84 -2.12 -18.12
CA TYR A 45 -5.81 -0.66 -18.21
C TYR A 45 -6.42 -0.01 -16.97
N GLU A 46 -7.60 -0.47 -16.55
CA GLU A 46 -8.29 0.02 -15.34
C GLU A 46 -7.43 -0.21 -14.10
N LYS A 47 -6.79 -1.38 -13.97
CA LYS A 47 -5.90 -1.70 -12.84
C LYS A 47 -4.67 -0.79 -12.78
N ILE A 48 -4.04 -0.53 -13.94
CA ILE A 48 -2.87 0.36 -14.04
C ILE A 48 -3.28 1.81 -13.75
N GLN A 49 -4.38 2.27 -14.32
CA GLN A 49 -4.93 3.60 -14.06
C GLN A 49 -5.26 3.81 -12.58
N LYS A 50 -5.94 2.84 -11.95
CA LYS A 50 -6.29 2.90 -10.52
C LYS A 50 -5.06 3.06 -9.65
N LYS A 51 -4.01 2.26 -9.92
CA LYS A 51 -2.71 2.40 -9.24
C LYS A 51 -2.10 3.80 -9.43
N ARG A 52 -2.10 4.34 -10.65
CA ARG A 52 -1.54 5.69 -10.93
C ARG A 52 -2.33 6.79 -10.22
N ARG A 53 -3.67 6.70 -10.21
CA ARG A 53 -4.53 7.64 -9.49
C ARG A 53 -4.20 7.64 -8.00
N PHE A 54 -4.07 6.46 -7.40
CA PHE A 54 -3.69 6.34 -6.00
C PHE A 54 -2.32 6.93 -5.68
N LEU A 55 -1.30 6.71 -6.52
CA LEU A 55 0.00 7.36 -6.33
C LEU A 55 -0.11 8.89 -6.34
N LYS A 56 -0.91 9.45 -7.25
CA LYS A 56 -1.19 10.89 -7.30
C LYS A 56 -1.98 11.36 -6.08
N THR A 57 -2.96 10.59 -5.61
CA THR A 57 -3.72 10.91 -4.40
C THR A 57 -2.79 11.01 -3.19
N LEU A 58 -1.85 10.07 -3.04
CA LEU A 58 -0.91 10.08 -1.93
C LEU A 58 0.03 11.30 -1.96
N SER A 59 0.45 11.76 -3.14
CA SER A 59 1.27 12.97 -3.26
C SER A 59 0.54 14.27 -2.92
N LEU A 60 -0.78 14.23 -2.77
CA LEU A 60 -1.60 15.39 -2.39
C LEU A 60 -1.84 15.49 -0.88
N LEU A 61 -1.46 14.46 -0.10
CA LEU A 61 -1.63 14.45 1.34
C LEU A 61 -0.59 15.38 1.99
N THR A 62 -1.07 16.26 2.87
CA THR A 62 -0.21 17.21 3.59
C THR A 62 -0.77 17.51 4.97
N ILE A 63 0.13 17.77 5.92
CA ILE A 63 -0.20 18.20 7.28
C ILE A 63 -0.86 19.59 7.27
N GLY A 64 -1.53 19.96 8.37
CA GLY A 64 -2.22 21.24 8.53
C GLY A 64 -3.53 21.38 7.72
N THR A 65 -3.83 20.41 6.86
CA THR A 65 -5.13 20.32 6.18
C THR A 65 -6.21 19.79 7.12
N ASN A 66 -7.47 20.07 6.79
CA ASN A 66 -8.60 19.54 7.53
C ASN A 66 -8.85 18.08 7.13
N ILE A 67 -9.28 17.23 8.07
CA ILE A 67 -9.60 15.82 7.83
C ILE A 67 -10.58 15.59 6.66
N ASP A 68 -11.50 16.52 6.41
CA ASP A 68 -12.46 16.40 5.30
C ASP A 68 -11.79 16.46 3.92
N TYR A 69 -10.61 17.09 3.82
CA TYR A 69 -9.79 17.03 2.61
C TYR A 69 -9.26 15.60 2.37
N PHE A 70 -8.79 14.93 3.42
CA PHE A 70 -8.38 13.53 3.33
C PHE A 70 -9.57 12.63 2.97
N LYS A 71 -10.75 12.86 3.56
CA LYS A 71 -11.98 12.11 3.19
C LYS A 71 -12.36 12.29 1.72
N THR A 72 -12.20 13.50 1.18
CA THR A 72 -12.46 13.77 -0.24
C THR A 72 -11.51 12.99 -1.15
N LEU A 73 -10.25 12.85 -0.74
CA LEU A 73 -9.21 12.16 -1.51
C LEU A 73 -9.25 10.63 -1.38
N LEU A 74 -9.51 10.13 -0.16
CA LEU A 74 -9.34 8.73 0.23
C LEU A 74 -10.66 7.99 0.43
N GLY A 75 -11.79 8.70 0.49
CA GLY A 75 -13.08 8.17 0.90
C GLY A 75 -13.25 8.18 2.42
N ASN A 76 -14.20 7.41 2.93
CA ASN A 76 -14.46 7.36 4.36
C ASN A 76 -13.40 6.52 5.10
N PRO A 77 -13.01 6.94 6.32
CA PRO A 77 -12.17 6.13 7.20
C PRO A 77 -12.92 4.86 7.61
N VAL A 78 -12.18 3.77 7.79
CA VAL A 78 -12.70 2.50 8.32
C VAL A 78 -12.68 2.48 9.85
N PHE A 79 -11.66 3.08 10.45
CA PHE A 79 -11.56 3.25 11.90
C PHE A 79 -11.45 4.72 12.27
N ILE A 80 -12.10 5.08 13.37
CA ILE A 80 -11.97 6.37 14.03
C ILE A 80 -11.77 6.08 15.51
N ASN A 81 -10.58 6.40 16.05
CA ASN A 81 -10.22 6.12 17.43
C ASN A 81 -9.81 7.42 18.14
N LYS A 82 -9.85 7.39 19.48
CA LYS A 82 -9.23 8.42 20.31
C LYS A 82 -7.85 7.95 20.74
N VAL A 83 -6.84 8.80 20.54
CA VAL A 83 -5.46 8.56 20.97
C VAL A 83 -5.00 9.79 21.75
N GLY A 84 -5.07 9.72 23.08
CA GLY A 84 -4.91 10.89 23.93
C GLY A 84 -5.96 11.97 23.61
N ASN A 85 -5.48 13.18 23.35
CA ASN A 85 -6.31 14.32 22.97
C ASN A 85 -6.61 14.41 21.47
N TYR A 86 -6.18 13.41 20.69
CA TYR A 86 -6.27 13.40 19.24
C TYR A 86 -7.30 12.39 18.73
N ASP A 87 -7.83 12.67 17.54
CA ASP A 87 -8.60 11.71 16.76
C ASP A 87 -7.69 11.02 15.74
N GLU A 88 -7.69 9.70 15.75
CA GLU A 88 -7.02 8.86 14.75
C GLU A 88 -8.03 8.41 13.71
N PHE A 89 -7.70 8.60 12.44
CA PHE A 89 -8.47 8.13 11.29
C PHE A 89 -7.64 7.14 10.48
N ILE A 90 -8.19 5.94 10.24
CA ILE A 90 -7.55 4.92 9.40
C ILE A 90 -8.33 4.74 8.11
N PHE A 91 -7.70 5.08 6.99
CA PHE A 91 -8.21 4.85 5.65
C PHE A 91 -7.58 3.58 5.07
N VAL A 92 -8.41 2.76 4.43
CA VAL A 92 -8.01 1.45 3.94
C VAL A 92 -8.36 1.33 2.46
N ASN A 93 -7.41 0.88 1.65
CA ASN A 93 -7.69 0.40 0.30
C ASN A 93 -6.78 -0.77 -0.08
N PRO A 94 -6.98 -1.43 -1.25
CA PRO A 94 -6.21 -2.62 -1.63
C PRO A 94 -4.69 -2.45 -1.79
N TYR A 95 -4.19 -1.21 -1.82
CA TYR A 95 -2.78 -0.91 -2.07
C TYR A 95 -2.05 -0.36 -0.85
N PHE A 96 -2.74 0.34 0.05
CA PHE A 96 -2.12 1.00 1.19
C PHE A 96 -3.12 1.26 2.33
N TYR A 97 -2.57 1.58 3.49
CA TYR A 97 -3.25 2.24 4.60
C TYR A 97 -2.79 3.69 4.70
N VAL A 98 -3.69 4.58 5.13
CA VAL A 98 -3.33 5.91 5.62
C VAL A 98 -3.85 6.06 7.03
N GLN A 99 -2.97 6.37 7.97
CA GLN A 99 -3.32 6.84 9.31
C GLN A 99 -3.23 8.36 9.30
N ALA A 100 -4.18 9.07 9.89
CA ALA A 100 -4.13 10.50 10.12
C ALA A 100 -4.47 10.80 11.58
N ILE A 101 -3.62 11.54 12.26
CA ILE A 101 -3.82 12.04 13.62
C ILE A 101 -4.25 13.50 13.52
N VAL A 102 -5.37 13.81 14.16
CA VAL A 102 -6.10 15.05 14.00
C VAL A 102 -6.28 15.71 15.36
N ASN A 103 -5.94 17.00 15.44
CA ASN A 103 -6.12 17.78 16.67
C ASN A 103 -7.59 18.19 16.88
N SER A 104 -7.88 18.84 18.00
CA SER A 104 -9.22 19.32 18.36
C SER A 104 -9.83 20.31 17.37
N GLN A 105 -9.02 20.93 16.49
CA GLN A 105 -9.48 21.84 15.43
C GLN A 105 -9.78 21.11 14.11
N GLY A 106 -9.70 19.78 14.09
CA GLY A 106 -9.91 18.99 12.87
C GLY A 106 -8.73 19.05 11.90
N LYS A 107 -7.55 19.52 12.33
CA LYS A 107 -6.34 19.63 11.50
C LYS A 107 -5.43 18.43 11.67
N ILE A 108 -4.86 17.97 10.56
CA ILE A 108 -3.93 16.85 10.53
C ILE A 108 -2.58 17.31 11.05
N VAL A 109 -2.13 16.71 12.15
CA VAL A 109 -0.83 17.00 12.78
C VAL A 109 0.21 15.94 12.47
N LEU A 110 -0.23 14.74 12.11
CA LEU A 110 0.60 13.62 11.70
C LEU A 110 -0.18 12.76 10.71
N PHE A 111 0.48 12.23 9.69
CA PHE A 111 -0.11 11.15 8.90
C PHE A 111 0.96 10.14 8.47
N SER A 112 0.56 8.89 8.38
CA SER A 112 1.40 7.77 7.97
C SER A 112 0.81 7.05 6.77
N ILE A 113 1.65 6.60 5.85
CA ILE A 113 1.26 5.78 4.71
C ILE A 113 2.01 4.47 4.76
N THR A 114 1.26 3.37 4.78
CA THR A 114 1.79 2.01 4.86
C THR A 114 1.42 1.23 3.61
N THR A 115 2.40 0.74 2.84
CA THR A 115 2.12 -0.01 1.61
C THR A 115 1.71 -1.46 1.89
N ARG A 116 0.58 -1.90 1.31
CA ARG A 116 0.00 -3.25 1.46
C ARG A 116 0.37 -4.24 0.37
N ASN A 117 0.89 -3.73 -0.74
CA ASN A 117 0.99 -4.52 -1.96
C ASN A 117 2.42 -4.52 -2.49
N LYS A 118 3.00 -5.72 -2.71
CA LYS A 118 4.34 -5.92 -3.31
C LYS A 118 4.59 -5.11 -4.58
N ARG A 119 3.53 -4.83 -5.35
CA ARG A 119 3.57 -4.13 -6.63
C ARG A 119 3.18 -2.65 -6.51
N PHE A 120 2.86 -2.16 -5.31
CA PHE A 120 2.57 -0.75 -5.04
C PHE A 120 3.69 -0.19 -4.16
N ASN A 121 4.58 0.59 -4.78
CA ASN A 121 5.78 1.07 -4.11
C ASN A 121 5.88 2.57 -4.38
N PRO A 122 5.11 3.41 -3.65
CA PRO A 122 5.20 4.85 -3.79
C PRO A 122 6.63 5.31 -3.52
N ILE A 123 7.07 6.30 -4.30
CA ILE A 123 8.36 6.96 -4.15
C ILE A 123 8.09 8.28 -3.46
N LEU A 124 8.79 8.48 -2.35
CA LEU A 124 8.73 9.67 -1.53
C LEU A 124 9.99 10.46 -1.83
N ASN A 125 9.80 11.62 -2.43
CA ASN A 125 10.88 12.57 -2.65
C ASN A 125 10.90 13.51 -1.45
N ILE A 126 11.94 13.38 -0.64
CA ILE A 126 12.17 14.20 0.53
C ILE A 126 13.30 15.14 0.17
N GLY A 127 13.34 16.31 0.78
CA GLY A 127 14.45 17.20 0.51
C GLY A 127 14.26 18.06 -0.73
N GLY A 128 13.06 18.18 -1.30
CA GLY A 128 12.88 18.75 -2.64
C GLY A 128 13.38 17.86 -3.79
N GLY A 129 13.71 16.58 -3.52
CA GLY A 129 14.14 15.61 -4.53
C GLY A 129 15.53 15.01 -4.30
N ASP A 130 16.30 15.56 -3.36
CA ASP A 130 17.67 15.12 -3.07
C ASP A 130 17.73 13.70 -2.50
N PHE A 131 16.64 13.25 -1.87
CA PHE A 131 16.55 11.93 -1.28
C PHE A 131 15.24 11.25 -1.65
N SER A 132 15.31 9.97 -2.07
CA SER A 132 14.12 9.21 -2.42
C SER A 132 14.01 7.89 -1.67
N VAL A 133 12.84 7.65 -1.10
CA VAL A 133 12.50 6.38 -0.43
C VAL A 133 11.37 5.71 -1.18
N LYS A 134 11.58 4.46 -1.58
CA LYS A 134 10.57 3.64 -2.25
C LYS A 134 10.01 2.62 -1.28
N LEU A 135 8.77 2.83 -0.84
CA LEU A 135 8.14 1.96 0.15
C LEU A 135 8.03 0.52 -0.35
N GLY A 136 8.34 -0.44 0.51
CA GLY A 136 8.41 -1.87 0.19
C GLY A 136 9.60 -2.24 -0.68
N LYS A 137 10.61 -1.37 -0.82
CA LYS A 137 11.86 -1.66 -1.58
C LYS A 137 13.11 -1.10 -0.92
N THR A 138 13.06 0.12 -0.38
CA THR A 138 14.21 0.75 0.28
C THR A 138 14.41 0.16 1.68
N THR A 139 15.65 -0.17 2.02
CA THR A 139 16.05 -0.61 3.37
C THR A 139 16.45 0.58 4.22
N PHE A 140 16.44 0.45 5.54
CA PHE A 140 16.86 1.53 6.45
C PHE A 140 18.35 1.90 6.29
N SER A 141 19.19 0.99 5.83
CA SER A 141 20.61 1.25 5.57
C SER A 141 20.86 2.21 4.40
N LYS A 142 19.85 2.45 3.56
CA LYS A 142 19.91 3.43 2.47
C LYS A 142 19.51 4.83 2.91
N LEU A 143 19.09 5.02 4.17
CA LEU A 143 18.80 6.33 4.72
C LEU A 143 20.14 7.06 4.96
N MET A 144 20.28 8.28 4.44
CA MET A 144 21.58 8.98 4.31
C MET A 144 22.19 9.47 5.63
N LYS A 145 21.48 9.35 6.75
CA LYS A 145 21.94 9.82 8.06
C LYS A 145 21.52 8.86 9.17
N GLU A 146 22.14 9.03 10.33
CA GLU A 146 21.65 8.40 11.56
C GLU A 146 20.32 9.05 11.96
N PRO A 147 19.38 8.25 12.51
CA PRO A 147 18.11 8.79 13.01
C PRO A 147 18.36 9.72 14.18
N GLU A 148 17.57 10.79 14.24
CA GLU A 148 17.53 11.66 15.41
C GLU A 148 16.82 10.98 16.57
N LYS A 149 15.84 10.13 16.24
CA LYS A 149 15.11 9.35 17.21
C LYS A 149 14.68 8.00 16.66
N VAL A 150 14.61 7.01 17.56
CA VAL A 150 14.08 5.68 17.28
C VAL A 150 12.91 5.40 18.22
N PHE A 151 11.76 5.06 17.65
CA PHE A 151 10.62 4.53 18.38
C PHE A 151 10.50 3.03 18.16
N LYS A 152 10.25 2.28 19.23
CA LYS A 152 10.10 0.82 19.17
C LYS A 152 9.19 0.32 20.28
N ARG A 153 8.40 -0.71 20.00
CA ARG A 153 7.54 -1.39 20.99
C ARG A 153 7.72 -2.89 20.88
N GLY A 154 8.17 -3.52 21.97
CA GLY A 154 8.28 -4.98 22.08
C GLY A 154 6.90 -5.64 21.97
N GLY A 155 6.84 -6.82 21.38
CA GLY A 155 5.65 -7.66 21.25
C GLY A 155 5.80 -8.96 22.04
N ASP A 156 4.68 -9.59 22.37
CA ASP A 156 4.59 -10.70 23.35
C ASP A 156 5.34 -12.02 23.00
N HIS A 157 6.02 -12.11 21.86
CA HIS A 157 6.55 -13.38 21.31
C HIS A 157 7.98 -13.28 20.78
N GLY A 158 8.86 -12.51 21.41
CA GLY A 158 10.20 -12.34 20.85
C GLY A 158 10.35 -11.01 20.12
N GLY A 159 9.32 -10.56 19.41
CA GLY A 159 9.42 -9.49 18.41
C GLY A 159 9.24 -8.08 18.94
N PHE A 160 9.22 -7.11 18.01
CA PHE A 160 8.69 -5.77 18.22
C PHE A 160 7.46 -5.65 17.32
N ASP A 161 6.32 -5.23 17.86
CA ASP A 161 5.15 -4.96 17.02
C ASP A 161 5.35 -3.70 16.15
N PHE A 162 6.32 -2.85 16.51
CA PHE A 162 6.57 -1.55 15.89
C PHE A 162 8.05 -1.13 15.99
N TYR A 163 8.63 -0.66 14.88
CA TYR A 163 9.93 0.03 14.84
C TYR A 163 9.90 1.20 13.86
N SER A 164 10.44 2.35 14.26
CA SER A 164 10.54 3.54 13.43
C SER A 164 11.77 4.39 13.71
N GLU A 165 12.37 4.92 12.64
CA GLU A 165 13.48 5.89 12.64
C GLU A 165 12.98 7.28 12.21
N VAL A 166 13.28 8.33 12.98
CA VAL A 166 12.82 9.72 12.76
C VAL A 166 13.98 10.60 12.30
N TYR A 167 13.68 11.47 11.35
CA TYR A 167 14.65 12.33 10.68
C TYR A 167 14.09 13.73 10.42
N TYR A 168 14.88 14.75 10.74
CA TYR A 168 14.60 16.13 10.40
C TYR A 168 15.50 16.61 9.26
N PHE A 169 14.94 16.89 8.08
CA PHE A 169 15.75 17.28 6.93
C PHE A 169 15.92 18.80 6.77
N GLY A 170 15.61 19.60 7.80
CA GLY A 170 15.72 21.06 7.75
C GLY A 170 14.94 21.68 6.58
N ASN A 171 15.51 22.69 5.92
CA ASN A 171 14.87 23.35 4.76
C ASN A 171 14.49 22.38 3.63
N PRO A 172 15.37 21.46 3.18
CA PRO A 172 14.97 20.42 2.23
C PRO A 172 13.72 19.64 2.67
N GLY A 173 13.57 19.36 3.96
CA GLY A 173 12.41 18.66 4.53
C GLY A 173 11.19 19.55 4.77
N HIS A 174 11.20 20.81 4.34
CA HIS A 174 10.20 21.83 4.71
C HIS A 174 10.06 22.01 6.22
N TYR A 175 11.14 21.81 6.97
CA TYR A 175 11.18 21.91 8.43
C TYR A 175 10.21 20.94 9.11
N LEU A 176 9.99 19.77 8.50
CA LEU A 176 9.17 18.68 9.05
C LEU A 176 10.02 17.50 9.49
N ASN A 177 9.47 16.74 10.44
CA ASN A 177 10.00 15.46 10.85
C ASN A 177 9.39 14.36 10.00
N TYR A 178 10.23 13.43 9.55
CA TYR A 178 9.83 12.28 8.76
C TYR A 178 10.19 11.02 9.52
N ALA A 179 9.24 10.11 9.68
CA ALA A 179 9.52 8.81 10.25
C ALA A 179 9.44 7.73 9.16
N PHE A 180 10.36 6.77 9.21
CA PHE A 180 10.31 5.56 8.39
C PHE A 180 10.14 4.38 9.30
N SER A 181 9.18 3.52 9.00
CA SER A 181 8.77 2.46 9.91
C SER A 181 8.60 1.14 9.20
N ILE A 182 8.74 0.08 9.98
CA ILE A 182 8.30 -1.26 9.64
C ILE A 182 7.04 -1.55 10.46
N ASN A 183 6.00 -1.95 9.75
CA ASN A 183 4.75 -2.39 10.34
C ASN A 183 4.53 -3.85 9.94
N GLU A 184 4.71 -4.78 10.87
CA GLU A 184 4.84 -6.22 10.59
C GLU A 184 3.57 -6.83 9.96
N ASN A 185 2.41 -6.22 10.14
CA ASN A 185 1.13 -6.87 9.84
C ASN A 185 0.64 -6.65 8.41
N VAL A 186 1.52 -6.16 7.53
CA VAL A 186 1.16 -5.75 6.17
C VAL A 186 1.42 -6.88 5.17
N TYR A 187 0.74 -8.01 5.38
CA TYR A 187 0.77 -9.25 4.59
C TYR A 187 2.17 -9.88 4.37
N ASP A 188 2.13 -11.17 4.01
CA ASP A 188 3.16 -12.17 3.67
C ASP A 188 4.14 -11.77 2.53
N ALA A 189 4.42 -10.47 2.43
CA ALA A 189 4.89 -9.79 1.24
C ALA A 189 6.37 -9.37 1.31
N PHE A 190 6.91 -9.29 2.51
CA PHE A 190 8.26 -8.84 2.71
C PHE A 190 8.82 -9.78 3.76
N SER A 191 9.81 -10.58 3.35
CA SER A 191 10.58 -11.38 4.27
C SER A 191 11.33 -10.41 5.17
N TYR A 192 10.76 -10.15 6.34
CA TYR A 192 11.40 -9.37 7.38
C TYR A 192 12.20 -10.30 8.25
N VAL A 193 13.31 -9.79 8.79
CA VAL A 193 14.00 -10.51 9.86
C VAL A 193 13.16 -10.26 11.11
N PRO A 194 12.61 -11.32 11.74
CA PRO A 194 11.80 -11.18 12.93
C PRO A 194 12.53 -10.31 13.95
N LEU A 195 11.80 -9.35 14.50
CA LEU A 195 12.31 -8.37 15.44
C LEU A 195 12.79 -9.00 16.77
N SER A 196 12.70 -10.33 16.91
CA SER A 196 13.36 -11.14 17.96
C SER A 196 14.88 -11.11 17.96
N PHE A 197 15.48 -10.48 16.97
CA PHE A 197 16.88 -10.13 16.99
C PHE A 197 17.21 -8.96 17.92
N LEU A 198 16.25 -8.08 18.25
CA LEU A 198 16.48 -6.85 19.02
C LEU A 198 15.95 -6.90 20.46
N GLU A 199 15.36 -8.03 20.87
CA GLU A 199 14.67 -8.17 22.17
C GLU A 199 15.62 -8.02 23.38
N ASN A 200 16.92 -8.24 23.17
CA ASN A 200 17.92 -8.21 24.24
C ASN A 200 18.93 -7.05 24.20
N THR A 201 19.05 -6.29 23.10
CA THR A 201 19.91 -5.09 23.06
C THR A 201 19.67 -4.26 21.80
N PRO A 202 19.08 -3.07 21.89
CA PRO A 202 19.07 -2.12 20.78
C PRO A 202 20.27 -1.17 20.79
N ASP A 203 21.29 -1.42 21.62
CA ASP A 203 22.48 -0.56 21.71
C ASP A 203 23.72 -1.17 21.04
N ASN A 204 23.62 -2.39 20.48
CA ASN A 204 24.72 -2.98 19.71
C ASN A 204 24.73 -2.40 18.28
N PRO A 205 25.73 -1.59 17.89
CA PRO A 205 25.77 -0.96 16.58
C PRO A 205 25.76 -1.95 15.41
N ASP A 206 26.35 -3.14 15.59
CA ASP A 206 26.41 -4.16 14.54
C ASP A 206 25.04 -4.81 14.31
N GLU A 207 24.25 -4.98 15.36
CA GLU A 207 22.89 -5.53 15.27
C GLU A 207 21.94 -4.52 14.62
N ILE A 208 22.03 -3.24 14.99
CA ILE A 208 21.28 -2.16 14.33
C ILE A 208 21.67 -2.08 12.86
N LYS A 209 22.97 -2.14 12.54
CA LYS A 209 23.45 -2.10 11.16
C LYS A 209 22.93 -3.29 10.35
N LYS A 210 22.96 -4.49 10.92
CA LYS A 210 22.39 -5.69 10.31
C LYS A 210 20.89 -5.54 10.08
N PHE A 211 20.15 -5.13 11.11
CA PHE A 211 18.72 -4.85 11.04
C PHE A 211 18.40 -3.86 9.91
N ARG A 212 19.14 -2.73 9.85
CA ARG A 212 18.93 -1.69 8.84
C ARG A 212 19.22 -2.18 7.42
N ASN A 213 20.14 -3.12 7.25
CA ASN A 213 20.46 -3.74 5.97
C ASN A 213 19.41 -4.74 5.49
N GLU A 214 18.81 -5.49 6.42
CA GLU A 214 17.90 -6.59 6.10
C GLU A 214 16.44 -6.14 6.01
N ASN A 215 16.04 -5.10 6.76
CA ASN A 215 14.65 -4.68 6.87
C ASN A 215 14.28 -3.58 5.88
N ILE A 216 13.11 -3.78 5.25
CA ILE A 216 12.55 -2.93 4.22
C ILE A 216 11.53 -1.98 4.85
N ILE A 217 11.68 -0.69 4.59
CA ILE A 217 10.73 0.35 5.00
C ILE A 217 9.40 0.12 4.26
N ASN A 218 8.30 -0.04 5.01
CA ASN A 218 6.97 -0.19 4.43
C ASN A 218 6.02 0.96 4.79
N THR A 219 6.40 1.77 5.77
CA THR A 219 5.63 2.91 6.25
C THR A 219 6.48 4.15 6.21
N TYR A 220 5.90 5.27 5.80
CA TYR A 220 6.47 6.58 6.10
C TYR A 220 5.45 7.45 6.80
N THR A 221 5.95 8.43 7.55
CA THR A 221 5.15 9.36 8.32
C THR A 221 5.67 10.77 8.11
N VAL A 222 4.75 11.73 7.97
CA VAL A 222 5.05 13.15 8.11
C VAL A 222 4.51 13.61 9.45
N ILE A 223 5.39 14.21 10.25
CA ILE A 223 5.08 14.75 11.57
C ILE A 223 5.18 16.28 11.46
N GLY A 224 4.04 16.93 11.70
CA GLY A 224 3.92 18.38 11.69
C GLY A 224 4.20 18.98 13.07
N SER A 225 3.15 19.48 13.71
CA SER A 225 3.23 20.21 14.98
C SER A 225 3.10 19.31 16.22
N LEU A 226 3.25 17.99 16.07
CA LEU A 226 3.10 17.06 17.19
C LEU A 226 4.46 16.91 17.88
N GLU A 227 4.52 17.22 19.18
CA GLU A 227 5.76 17.08 19.92
C GLU A 227 6.09 15.61 20.21
N GLU A 228 7.39 15.33 20.31
CA GLU A 228 7.90 13.99 20.62
C GLU A 228 7.30 13.40 21.90
N LYS A 229 7.21 14.22 22.94
CA LYS A 229 6.64 13.83 24.23
C LYS A 229 5.16 13.44 24.08
N GLU A 230 4.41 14.15 23.25
CA GLU A 230 3.01 13.82 22.99
C GLU A 230 2.86 12.50 22.22
N ILE A 231 3.78 12.18 21.32
CA ILE A 231 3.78 10.89 20.60
C ILE A 231 3.94 9.75 21.60
N GLU A 232 4.88 9.86 22.54
CA GLU A 232 5.16 8.83 23.54
C GLU A 232 4.05 8.70 24.59
N GLU A 233 3.65 9.82 25.19
CA GLU A 233 2.66 9.83 26.28
C GLU A 233 1.30 9.35 25.80
N ASN A 234 0.93 9.65 24.54
CA ASN A 234 -0.33 9.19 23.96
C ASN A 234 -0.20 7.83 23.27
N GLY A 235 1.00 7.23 23.24
CA GLY A 235 1.25 5.93 22.63
C GLY A 235 0.98 5.87 21.12
N ILE A 236 1.17 7.00 20.42
CA ILE A 236 0.94 7.12 18.98
C ILE A 236 1.99 6.28 18.23
N GLU A 237 1.52 5.24 17.54
CA GLU A 237 2.33 4.47 16.60
C GLU A 237 2.23 5.04 15.19
N PHE A 238 3.21 4.73 14.33
CA PHE A 238 3.24 5.18 12.95
C PHE A 238 2.76 4.09 11.99
N GLY A 239 1.59 4.33 11.40
CA GLY A 239 0.84 3.36 10.61
C GLY A 239 -0.26 2.68 11.44
N PRO A 240 -1.08 1.83 10.79
CA PRO A 240 -2.18 1.14 11.45
C PRO A 240 -1.67 0.12 12.48
N MET A 241 -2.39 0.00 13.58
CA MET A 241 -2.06 -0.97 14.63
C MET A 241 -2.35 -2.41 14.18
N ARG A 242 -1.65 -3.37 14.80
CA ARG A 242 -1.85 -4.80 14.58
C ARG A 242 -3.30 -5.26 14.72
N SER A 243 -3.97 -4.79 15.77
CA SER A 243 -5.37 -5.09 16.05
C SER A 243 -6.29 -4.65 14.91
N GLN A 244 -6.10 -3.43 14.40
CA GLN A 244 -6.87 -2.86 13.30
C GLN A 244 -6.70 -3.69 12.01
N ILE A 245 -5.47 -4.13 11.70
CA ILE A 245 -5.22 -4.94 10.51
C ILE A 245 -5.87 -6.33 10.63
N ARG A 246 -5.82 -6.97 11.81
CA ARG A 246 -6.44 -8.27 12.04
C ARG A 246 -7.95 -8.26 11.86
N THR A 247 -8.63 -7.15 12.18
CA THR A 247 -10.08 -7.02 11.99
C THR A 247 -10.48 -6.91 10.51
N LEU A 248 -9.56 -6.54 9.62
CA LEU A 248 -9.84 -6.36 8.19
C LEU A 248 -9.62 -7.61 7.33
N ASN A 249 -9.01 -8.66 7.90
CA ASN A 249 -8.65 -9.91 7.21
C ASN A 249 -9.51 -11.06 7.71
#